data_AF-A0A256I4P9-F1
#
_entry.id   AF-A0A256I4P9-F1
#
_cell.length_a   1.000
_cell.length_b   1.000
_cell.length_c   1.000
_cell.angle_alpha   90.00
_cell.angle_beta   90.00
_cell.angle_gamma   90.00
#
_symmetry.space_group_name_H-M   'P 1'
#
loop_
_entity.id
_entity.type
_entity.pdbx_description
1 polymer ?
#
loop_
_entity_poly.entity_id
_entity_poly.type
_entity_poly.pdbx_seq_one_letter_code
_entity_poly.pdbx_strand_id
1 'polypeptide(L)' 'MNSGDETPSDESAFRDELRSLLRRAHERDADVEGGWECRNGAENPDWDIIVSEVRKPDESE' A
#
# COMPACT_ATOMS: atom_id res chain seq x y z
N MET A 1 12.14 18.01 -2.03
CA MET A 1 11.73 18.36 -0.66
C MET A 1 10.22 18.36 -0.60
N ASN A 2 9.70 17.52 0.30
CA ASN A 2 8.33 17.45 0.83
C ASN A 2 7.16 17.36 -0.17
N SER A 3 6.91 16.15 -0.69
CA SER A 3 5.58 15.78 -1.17
C SER A 3 4.77 15.37 0.06
N GLY A 4 3.97 16.30 0.57
CA GLY A 4 2.87 16.14 1.51
C GLY A 4 2.97 14.98 2.50
N ASP A 5 3.28 15.33 3.74
CA ASP A 5 2.73 14.62 4.90
C ASP A 5 1.20 14.83 4.92
N GLU A 6 0.51 14.33 3.90
CA GLU A 6 -0.95 14.29 3.86
C GLU A 6 -1.33 12.94 4.46
N THR A 7 -1.08 12.81 5.77
CA THR A 7 -1.55 11.66 6.54
C THR A 7 -2.98 11.37 6.10
N PRO A 8 -3.25 10.19 5.53
CA PRO A 8 -4.54 9.93 4.92
C PRO A 8 -5.63 10.11 5.98
N SER A 9 -6.48 11.13 5.79
CA SER A 9 -7.51 11.49 6.75
C SER A 9 -8.74 10.58 6.68
N ASP A 10 -8.82 9.77 5.63
CA ASP A 10 -9.95 8.92 5.31
C ASP A 10 -9.53 7.74 4.41
N GLU A 11 -10.42 6.75 4.31
CA GLU A 11 -10.16 5.47 3.63
C GLU A 11 -9.74 5.64 2.17
N SER A 12 -10.31 6.62 1.47
CA SER A 12 -9.95 6.88 0.06
C SER A 12 -8.52 7.37 -0.07
N ALA A 13 -8.12 8.36 0.74
CA ALA A 13 -6.76 8.87 0.75
C ALA A 13 -5.76 7.75 1.11
N PHE A 14 -6.09 6.92 2.10
CA PHE A 14 -5.26 5.78 2.49
C PHE A 14 -5.06 4.79 1.32
N ARG A 15 -6.12 4.47 0.59
CA ARG A 15 -6.06 3.59 -0.58
C ARG A 15 -5.22 4.18 -1.71
N ASP A 16 -5.33 5.48 -1.96
CA ASP A 16 -4.57 6.16 -3.01
C ASP A 16 -3.07 6.21 -2.70
N GLU A 17 -2.72 6.43 -1.43
CA GLU A 17 -1.33 6.35 -0.97
C GLU A 17 -0.78 4.93 -1.05
N LEU A 18 -1.52 3.93 -0.57
CA LEU A 18 -1.12 2.53 -0.64
C LEU A 18 -0.90 2.09 -2.10
N ARG A 19 -1.81 2.45 -3.01
CA ARG A 19 -1.65 2.21 -4.45
C ARG A 19 -0.39 2.87 -4.99
N SER A 20 -0.13 4.12 -4.61
CA SER A 20 1.04 4.86 -5.05
C SER A 20 2.35 4.24 -4.53
N LEU A 21 2.34 3.73 -3.31
CA LEU A 21 3.46 3.03 -2.69
C LEU A 21 3.77 1.72 -3.43
N LEU A 22 2.78 0.85 -3.60
CA LEU A 22 2.94 -0.45 -4.27
C LEU A 22 3.43 -0.28 -5.71
N ARG A 23 2.91 0.71 -6.45
CA ARG A 23 3.38 1.02 -7.80
C ARG A 23 4.87 1.39 -7.83
N ARG A 24 5.30 2.28 -6.92
CA ARG A 24 6.71 2.72 -6.85
C ARG A 24 7.67 1.60 -6.44
N ALA A 25 7.21 0.65 -5.63
CA ALA A 25 7.99 -0.52 -5.25
C ALA A 25 8.15 -1.47 -6.44
N HIS A 26 7.07 -1.75 -7.15
CA HIS A 26 7.09 -2.56 -8.37
C HIS A 26 7.99 -1.95 -9.47
N GLU A 27 7.91 -0.64 -9.70
CA GLU A 27 8.79 0.10 -10.64
C GLU A 27 10.29 -0.01 -10.32
N ARG A 28 10.63 -0.43 -9.10
CA ARG A 28 12.00 -0.59 -8.60
C ARG A 28 12.40 -2.06 -8.41
N ASP A 29 11.64 -2.98 -9.00
CA ASP A 29 11.85 -4.43 -8.89
C ASP A 29 11.82 -4.95 -7.44
N ALA A 30 11.17 -4.22 -6.52
CA ALA A 30 10.94 -4.72 -5.18
C ALA A 30 9.78 -5.71 -5.20
N ASP A 31 10.03 -6.93 -4.72
CA ASP A 31 8.97 -7.92 -4.51
C ASP A 31 8.13 -7.51 -3.29
N VAL A 32 6.88 -7.14 -3.58
CA VAL A 32 5.91 -6.69 -2.57
C VAL A 32 4.84 -7.73 -2.30
N GLU A 33 4.82 -8.84 -3.03
CA GLU A 33 3.86 -9.92 -2.80
C GLU A 33 4.21 -10.67 -1.51
N GLY A 34 3.20 -10.98 -0.70
CA GLY A 34 3.34 -11.72 0.56
C GLY A 34 2.72 -11.05 1.77
N GLY A 35 3.07 -11.55 2.95
CA GLY A 35 2.61 -11.07 4.25
C GLY A 35 3.65 -10.22 4.97
N TRP A 36 3.22 -9.12 5.58
CA TRP A 36 4.07 -8.13 6.22
C TRP A 36 3.50 -7.71 7.57
N GLU A 37 4.28 -7.92 8.63
CA GLU A 37 3.97 -7.37 9.95
C GLU A 37 4.45 -5.92 10.04
N CYS A 38 3.52 -4.98 10.07
CA CYS A 38 3.78 -3.56 10.32
C CYS A 38 3.59 -3.25 11.80
N ARG A 39 4.70 -3.29 12.55
CA ARG A 39 4.69 -2.99 13.99
C ARG A 39 4.81 -1.49 14.25
N ASN A 40 3.86 -0.93 15.01
CA ASN A 40 3.70 0.52 15.19
C ASN A 40 3.94 1.01 16.62
N GLY A 41 4.50 0.14 17.47
CA GLY A 41 4.86 0.47 18.85
C GLY A 41 3.66 0.47 19.81
N ALA A 42 3.88 0.80 21.08
CA ALA A 42 2.90 0.56 22.15
C ALA A 42 1.62 1.40 22.05
N GLU A 43 1.65 2.54 21.35
CA GLU A 43 0.55 3.49 21.27
C GLU A 43 -0.38 3.26 20.08
N ASN A 44 0.04 2.44 19.12
CA ASN A 44 -0.68 2.20 17.87
C ASN A 44 -0.86 0.69 17.64
N PRO A 45 -1.96 0.26 16.99
CA PRO A 45 -2.12 -1.15 16.65
C PRO A 45 -1.05 -1.59 15.66
N ASP A 46 -0.54 -2.81 15.82
CA ASP A 46 0.23 -3.50 14.79
C ASP A 46 -0.72 -4.02 13.70
N TRP A 47 -0.26 -4.00 12.45
CA TRP A 47 -1.05 -4.47 11.31
C TRP A 47 -0.35 -5.64 10.63
N ASP A 48 -1.14 -6.67 10.28
CA ASP A 48 -0.71 -7.70 9.35
C ASP A 48 -1.26 -7.33 7.96
N ILE A 49 -0.37 -7.16 6.99
CA ILE A 49 -0.70 -6.74 5.63
C ILE A 49 -0.39 -7.88 4.67
N ILE A 50 -1.39 -8.31 3.90
CA ILE A 50 -1.21 -9.32 2.85
C ILE A 50 -1.41 -8.65 1.50
N VAL A 51 -0.38 -8.71 0.66
CA VAL A 51 -0.41 -8.22 -0.72
C VAL A 51 -0.37 -9.43 -1.66
N SER A 52 -1.34 -9.51 -2.55
CA SER A 52 -1.45 -10.55 -3.57
C SER A 52 -1.72 -9.92 -4.93
N GLU A 53 -1.08 -10.41 -5.99
CA GLU A 53 -1.42 -9.98 -7.34
C GLU A 53 -2.88 -10.35 -7.67
N VAL A 54 -3.63 -9.36 -8.17
CA VAL A 54 -4.98 -9.56 -8.69
C VAL A 54 -4.95 -9.42 -10.20
N ARG A 55 -5.62 -10.34 -10.90
CA ARG A 55 -5.80 -10.22 -12.34
C ARG A 55 -6.63 -8.97 -12.63
N LYS A 56 -6.16 -8.16 -13.57
CA LYS A 56 -7.00 -7.09 -14.12
C LYS A 56 -8.25 -7.75 -14.73
N PRO A 57 -9.44 -7.16 -14.58
CA PRO A 57 -10.57 -7.58 -15.40
C PRO A 57 -10.12 -7.50 -16.87
N ASP A 58 -10.39 -8.54 -17.64
CA ASP A 58 -10.18 -8.49 -19.08
C ASP A 58 -10.91 -7.25 -19.61
N GLU A 59 -10.20 -6.36 -20.31
CA GLU A 59 -10.80 -5.24 -21.04
C GLU A 59 -11.53 -5.82 -22.27
N SER A 60 -12.59 -6.55 -22.02
CA SER A 60 -13.46 -7.18 -23.00
C SER A 60 -14.88 -7.20 -22.44
N GLU A 61 -15.48 -6.02 -22.36
CA GLU A 61 -16.93 -5.80 -22.49
C GLU A 61 -17.17 -4.73 -23.56
#